data_AF-A0A1M7ER76-F1
#
_entry.id   AF-A0A1M7ER76-F1
#
_cell.length_a   1.000
_cell.length_b   1.000
_cell.length_c   1.000
_cell.angle_alpha   90.00
_cell.angle_beta   90.00
_cell.angle_gamma   90.00
#
_symmetry.space_group_name_H-M   'P 1'
#
loop_
_entity.id
_entity.type
_entity.pdbx_description
1 polymer ?
#
loop_
_entity_poly.entity_id
_entity_poly.type
_entity_poly.pdbx_seq_one_letter_code
_entity_poly.pdbx_strand_id
1 'polypeptide(L)'
;MRKIIKTLVFVISITTFLTSCTNDDREITVETLDANKDAKRIADIVNSGTEGIPYLEGSKLFKKSEDNFEIHLPKDVFFLASELDSNGNVNHRRILEISDASVTCSCTKGSGCSPVKAQGEYYCVMNSGCTTCSMSTARVGTKKNIKILGIIDYNMGVSFVSETKSLLTSSKSKIISKSISEHFLNKPEVKQALLEFYSVIYDKKIPSFITENKNAPSGYSFSKVNLFGNEIMVPVQSNSFSRELGISDIDDAAVTCSCSSGSGCVKKSFMGAKYCDAGSCTKCTLND
;
A
#
# COMPACT_ATOMS: atom_id res chain seq x y z
N MET A 1 -28.16 72.02 -43.67
CA MET A 1 -26.69 72.07 -43.88
C MET A 1 -26.03 72.04 -42.51
N ARG A 2 -25.15 71.05 -42.24
CA ARG A 2 -24.36 70.82 -40.99
C ARG A 2 -25.17 70.43 -39.73
N LYS A 3 -24.73 69.55 -38.83
CA LYS A 3 -23.69 68.50 -38.77
C LYS A 3 -23.99 67.68 -37.48
N ILE A 4 -24.00 66.36 -37.63
CA ILE A 4 -23.60 65.27 -36.72
C ILE A 4 -22.96 65.69 -35.38
N ILE A 5 -23.41 65.09 -34.27
CA ILE A 5 -22.65 64.48 -33.12
C ILE A 5 -23.72 63.71 -32.31
N LYS A 6 -23.98 62.41 -32.51
CA LYS A 6 -23.30 61.23 -31.92
C LYS A 6 -22.94 61.38 -30.44
N THR A 7 -23.86 61.02 -29.53
CA THR A 7 -23.48 60.47 -28.21
C THR A 7 -24.38 59.30 -27.88
N LEU A 8 -23.81 58.12 -28.09
CA LEU A 8 -24.31 56.80 -27.76
C LEU A 8 -24.13 56.61 -26.24
N VAL A 9 -25.21 56.50 -25.47
CA VAL A 9 -25.12 56.15 -24.04
C VAL A 9 -24.88 54.64 -23.96
N PHE A 10 -23.62 54.26 -23.78
CA PHE A 10 -23.21 52.89 -23.49
C PHE A 10 -23.49 52.62 -22.01
N VAL A 11 -24.54 51.85 -21.71
CA VAL A 11 -24.73 51.27 -20.38
C VAL A 11 -23.72 50.13 -20.26
N ILE A 12 -22.61 50.38 -19.57
CA ILE A 12 -21.65 49.35 -19.18
C ILE A 12 -22.32 48.57 -18.05
N SER A 13 -23.00 47.47 -18.41
CA SER A 13 -23.30 46.41 -17.47
C SER A 13 -21.97 45.82 -17.01
N ILE A 14 -21.53 46.22 -15.81
CA ILE A 14 -20.48 45.53 -15.08
C ILE A 14 -21.05 44.17 -14.69
N THR A 15 -20.95 43.20 -15.60
CA THR A 15 -20.94 41.79 -15.24
C THR A 15 -19.63 41.56 -14.52
N THR A 16 -19.67 41.70 -13.19
CA THR A 16 -18.72 41.06 -12.30
C THR A 16 -18.70 39.58 -12.67
N PHE A 17 -17.71 39.19 -13.45
CA PHE A 17 -17.27 37.81 -13.52
C PHE A 17 -16.90 37.44 -12.07
N LEU A 18 -17.85 36.82 -11.37
CA LEU A 18 -17.54 35.94 -10.28
C LEU A 18 -16.70 34.84 -10.92
N THR A 19 -15.38 35.02 -10.96
CA THR A 19 -14.45 33.90 -11.00
C THR A 19 -14.70 33.17 -9.69
N SER A 20 -15.70 32.30 -9.70
CA SER A 20 -15.70 31.13 -8.84
C SER A 20 -14.36 30.47 -9.13
N CYS A 21 -13.41 30.61 -8.19
CA CYS A 21 -12.31 29.69 -8.11
C CYS A 21 -12.95 28.34 -7.80
N THR A 22 -13.37 27.63 -8.85
CA THR A 22 -13.46 26.20 -8.73
C THR A 22 -12.03 25.77 -8.45
N ASN A 23 -11.76 25.33 -7.22
CA ASN A 23 -10.67 24.40 -7.01
C ASN A 23 -11.02 23.20 -7.88
N ASP A 24 -10.60 23.25 -9.14
CA ASP A 24 -10.72 22.12 -10.03
C ASP A 24 -9.82 21.06 -9.40
N ASP A 25 -10.44 20.07 -8.79
CA ASP A 25 -9.79 18.85 -8.36
C ASP A 25 -9.22 18.17 -9.61
N ARG A 26 -8.00 18.57 -9.99
CA ARG A 26 -7.33 18.05 -11.19
C ARG A 26 -6.59 16.78 -10.81
N GLU A 27 -6.89 15.71 -11.53
CA GLU A 27 -6.04 14.53 -11.55
C GLU A 27 -4.65 14.96 -12.02
N ILE A 28 -3.61 14.61 -11.27
CA ILE A 28 -2.22 14.92 -11.58
C ILE A 28 -1.42 13.65 -11.78
N THR A 29 -0.41 13.72 -12.64
CA THR A 29 0.56 12.64 -12.82
C THR A 29 1.68 12.76 -11.79
N VAL A 30 1.97 11.66 -11.10
CA VAL A 30 3.07 11.57 -10.14
C VAL A 30 4.37 11.21 -10.87
N GLU A 31 5.46 11.93 -10.57
CA GLU A 31 6.79 11.57 -11.06
C GLU A 31 7.13 10.15 -10.61
N THR A 32 7.45 9.26 -11.55
CA THR A 32 7.91 7.90 -11.23
C THR A 32 9.42 7.84 -11.35
N LEU A 33 10.09 7.51 -10.25
CA LEU A 33 11.55 7.37 -10.21
C LEU A 33 12.00 6.06 -10.84
N ASP A 34 12.97 6.14 -11.75
CA ASP A 34 13.56 4.97 -12.39
C ASP A 34 14.69 4.40 -11.53
N ALA A 35 14.68 3.09 -11.31
CA ALA A 35 15.64 2.44 -10.42
C ALA A 35 17.11 2.64 -10.84
N ASN A 36 17.37 2.81 -12.14
CA ASN A 36 18.72 2.98 -12.67
C ASN A 36 19.12 4.46 -12.72
N LYS A 37 18.22 5.34 -13.19
CA LYS A 37 18.52 6.77 -13.36
C LYS A 37 18.44 7.56 -12.05
N ASP A 38 17.54 7.17 -11.15
CA ASP A 38 17.27 7.86 -9.89
C ASP A 38 17.81 7.11 -8.67
N ALA A 39 18.74 6.18 -8.86
CA ALA A 39 19.27 5.29 -7.81
C ALA A 39 19.66 6.05 -6.52
N LYS A 40 20.29 7.22 -6.65
CA LYS A 40 20.66 8.07 -5.50
C LYS A 40 19.42 8.62 -4.77
N ARG A 41 18.44 9.17 -5.50
CA ARG A 41 17.20 9.70 -4.89
C ARG A 41 16.43 8.60 -4.17
N ILE A 42 16.37 7.41 -4.76
CA ILE A 42 15.73 6.23 -4.14
C ILE A 42 16.49 5.82 -2.87
N ALA A 43 17.82 5.79 -2.91
CA ALA A 43 18.63 5.52 -1.71
C ALA A 43 18.37 6.56 -0.62
N ASP A 44 18.28 7.84 -0.98
CA ASP A 44 17.98 8.93 -0.04
C ASP A 44 16.57 8.78 0.60
N ILE A 45 15.56 8.37 -0.17
CA ILE A 45 14.22 8.04 0.35
C ILE A 45 14.31 6.92 1.38
N VAL A 46 14.97 5.81 1.03
CA VAL A 46 15.12 4.65 1.93
C VAL A 46 15.88 5.04 3.20
N ASN A 47 16.94 5.84 3.07
CA ASN A 47 17.75 6.32 4.18
C ASN A 47 17.03 7.35 5.07
N SER A 48 16.05 8.08 4.53
CA SER A 48 15.25 9.03 5.31
C SER A 48 14.40 8.35 6.38
N GLY A 49 14.09 7.06 6.22
CA GLY A 49 13.19 6.32 7.09
C GLY A 49 11.73 6.74 6.98
N THR A 50 11.38 7.61 6.02
CA THR A 50 9.99 7.97 5.73
C THR A 50 9.24 6.75 5.20
N GLU A 51 8.21 6.31 5.92
CA GLU A 51 7.33 5.23 5.49
C GLU A 51 6.54 5.70 4.25
N GLY A 52 6.61 4.95 3.15
CA GLY A 52 5.84 5.23 1.95
C GLY A 52 4.38 4.81 2.09
N ILE A 53 3.53 5.32 1.20
CA ILE A 53 2.13 4.88 1.09
C ILE A 53 2.01 3.97 -0.13
N PRO A 54 1.43 2.76 -0.04
CA PRO A 54 1.22 1.92 -1.22
C PRO A 54 0.50 2.67 -2.36
N TYR A 55 1.09 2.68 -3.55
CA TYR A 55 0.57 3.38 -4.74
C TYR A 55 0.54 2.44 -5.95
N LEU A 56 -0.56 1.69 -6.04
CA LEU A 56 -0.74 0.65 -7.05
C LEU A 56 -0.93 1.20 -8.46
N GLU A 57 -0.66 0.36 -9.45
CA GLU A 57 -1.10 0.61 -10.81
C GLU A 57 -2.62 0.87 -10.86
N GLY A 58 -3.03 1.86 -11.63
CA GLY A 58 -4.43 2.32 -11.69
C GLY A 58 -4.84 3.29 -10.58
N SER A 59 -4.01 3.52 -9.55
CA SER A 59 -4.28 4.56 -8.54
C SER A 59 -4.24 5.95 -9.18
N LYS A 60 -5.12 6.83 -8.71
CA LYS A 60 -5.23 8.22 -9.17
C LYS A 60 -4.84 9.18 -8.06
N LEU A 61 -4.23 10.30 -8.43
CA LEU A 61 -3.87 11.36 -7.50
C LEU A 61 -4.54 12.67 -7.89
N PHE A 62 -5.18 13.34 -6.93
CA PHE A 62 -5.81 14.64 -7.12
C PHE A 62 -5.12 15.68 -6.24
N LYS A 63 -4.74 16.83 -6.81
CA LYS A 63 -4.19 17.96 -6.06
C LYS A 63 -5.34 18.82 -5.50
N LYS A 64 -5.46 18.91 -4.18
CA LYS A 64 -6.48 19.75 -3.50
C LYS A 64 -5.95 21.13 -3.12
N SER A 65 -4.66 21.19 -2.78
CA SER A 65 -3.91 22.42 -2.54
C SER A 65 -2.44 22.19 -2.86
N GLU A 66 -1.57 23.18 -2.65
CA GLU A 66 -0.12 23.04 -2.88
C GLU A 66 0.49 21.82 -2.17
N ASP A 67 0.04 21.55 -0.95
CA ASP A 67 0.68 20.58 -0.06
C ASP A 67 -0.22 19.36 0.20
N ASN A 68 -1.47 19.39 -0.26
CA ASN A 68 -2.49 18.36 0.02
C ASN A 68 -2.94 17.64 -1.27
N PHE A 69 -2.88 16.31 -1.20
CA PHE A 69 -3.20 15.42 -2.29
C PHE A 69 -4.18 14.35 -1.82
N GLU A 70 -5.01 13.82 -2.72
CA GLU A 70 -5.84 12.65 -2.45
C GLU A 70 -5.44 11.50 -3.35
N ILE A 71 -5.05 10.38 -2.73
CA ILE A 71 -4.80 9.11 -3.42
C ILE A 71 -6.13 8.35 -3.45
N HIS A 72 -6.58 7.98 -4.65
CA HIS A 72 -7.74 7.13 -4.88
C HIS A 72 -7.25 5.79 -5.44
N LEU A 73 -7.53 4.71 -4.73
CA LEU A 73 -7.16 3.36 -5.16
C LEU A 73 -8.05 2.86 -6.30
N PRO A 74 -7.59 1.87 -7.08
CA PRO A 74 -8.43 1.16 -8.03
C PRO A 74 -9.63 0.51 -7.35
N LYS A 75 -10.61 0.14 -8.17
CA LYS A 75 -11.79 -0.59 -7.69
C LYS A 75 -11.40 -1.91 -7.01
N ASP A 76 -12.09 -2.25 -5.92
CA ASP A 76 -11.92 -3.47 -5.14
C ASP A 76 -10.53 -3.60 -4.47
N VAL A 77 -9.83 -2.47 -4.33
CA VAL A 77 -8.58 -2.31 -3.58
C VAL A 77 -8.80 -1.31 -2.44
N PHE A 78 -8.35 -1.66 -1.24
CA PHE A 78 -8.55 -0.84 -0.04
C PHE A 78 -7.29 -0.70 0.79
N PHE A 79 -7.06 0.49 1.34
CA PHE A 79 -6.14 0.65 2.46
C PHE A 79 -6.76 0.07 3.71
N LEU A 80 -5.97 -0.66 4.49
CA LEU A 80 -6.30 -0.94 5.89
C LEU A 80 -5.75 0.19 6.73
N ALA A 81 -6.63 0.96 7.36
CA ALA A 81 -6.26 2.16 8.09
C ALA A 81 -6.76 2.13 9.54
N SER A 82 -6.02 2.72 10.45
CA SER A 82 -6.45 2.97 11.83
C SER A 82 -6.49 4.46 12.09
N GLU A 83 -7.53 4.94 12.79
CA GLU A 83 -7.57 6.31 13.26
C GLU A 83 -6.49 6.54 14.33
N LEU A 84 -5.78 7.67 14.22
CA LEU A 84 -4.82 8.11 15.22
C LEU A 84 -5.53 8.93 16.32
N ASP A 85 -5.12 8.75 17.56
CA ASP A 85 -5.55 9.62 18.66
C ASP A 85 -4.83 10.99 18.62
N SER A 86 -5.19 11.89 19.53
CA SER A 86 -4.59 13.23 19.62
C SER A 86 -3.08 13.22 19.88
N ASN A 87 -2.52 12.10 20.36
CA ASN A 87 -1.10 11.92 20.62
C ASN A 87 -0.38 11.18 19.46
N GLY A 88 -1.10 10.87 18.37
CA GLY A 88 -0.56 10.14 17.23
C GLY A 88 -0.48 8.62 17.44
N ASN A 89 -1.10 8.07 18.48
CA ASN A 89 -1.09 6.63 18.72
C ASN A 89 -2.18 5.93 17.90
N VAL A 90 -1.85 4.72 17.46
CA VAL A 90 -2.73 3.87 16.66
C VAL A 90 -3.83 3.28 17.54
N ASN A 91 -5.09 3.47 17.17
CA ASN A 91 -6.20 2.76 17.80
C ASN A 91 -6.51 1.45 17.07
N HIS A 92 -5.78 0.39 17.46
CA HIS A 92 -5.94 -0.95 16.88
C HIS A 92 -7.34 -1.57 17.02
N ARG A 93 -8.26 -0.98 17.80
CA ARG A 93 -9.65 -1.46 17.91
C ARG A 93 -10.54 -1.03 16.76
N ARG A 94 -10.11 -0.06 15.95
CA ARG A 94 -10.88 0.50 14.83
C ARG A 94 -10.03 0.52 13.57
N ILE A 95 -9.97 -0.63 12.91
CA ILE A 95 -9.41 -0.76 11.58
C ILE A 95 -10.53 -0.54 10.56
N LEU A 96 -10.26 0.27 9.55
CA LEU A 96 -11.16 0.67 8.49
C LEU A 96 -10.59 0.19 7.16
N GLU A 97 -11.46 -0.24 6.27
CA GLU A 97 -11.16 -0.30 4.83
C GLU A 97 -11.57 1.02 4.21
N ILE A 98 -10.63 1.68 3.55
CA ILE A 98 -10.86 2.94 2.82
C ILE A 98 -10.29 2.83 1.42
N SER A 99 -11.04 3.32 0.42
CA SER A 99 -10.62 3.38 -0.98
C SER A 99 -9.72 4.57 -1.30
N ASP A 100 -9.62 5.52 -0.37
CA ASP A 100 -8.99 6.81 -0.60
C ASP A 100 -8.38 7.36 0.68
N ALA A 101 -7.30 8.12 0.53
CA ALA A 101 -6.60 8.78 1.63
C ALA A 101 -6.10 10.14 1.18
N SER A 102 -6.27 11.15 2.06
CA SER A 102 -5.63 12.45 1.90
C SER A 102 -4.21 12.39 2.46
N VAL A 103 -3.26 12.92 1.71
CA VAL A 103 -1.84 12.97 2.05
C VAL A 103 -1.40 14.42 2.05
N THR A 104 -0.72 14.85 3.11
CA THR A 104 -0.13 16.18 3.19
C THR A 104 1.39 16.05 3.20
N CYS A 105 2.05 16.71 2.24
CA CYS A 105 3.50 16.79 2.13
C CYS A 105 3.97 18.16 2.67
N SER A 106 4.47 18.21 3.90
CA SER A 106 4.84 19.46 4.55
C SER A 106 6.34 19.69 4.54
N CYS A 107 6.78 20.87 4.12
CA CYS A 107 8.16 21.32 4.32
C CYS A 107 8.25 22.17 5.59
N THR A 108 9.04 21.75 6.58
CA THR A 108 9.12 22.49 7.86
C THR A 108 10.07 23.69 7.81
N LYS A 109 10.98 23.74 6.83
CA LYS A 109 11.94 24.83 6.63
C LYS A 109 12.25 25.03 5.14
N GLY A 110 11.91 26.21 4.64
CA GLY A 110 12.07 26.61 3.25
C GLY A 110 10.85 26.26 2.39
N SER A 111 11.04 25.93 1.12
CA SER A 111 9.95 25.62 0.17
C SER A 111 10.30 24.42 -0.69
N GLY A 112 9.34 23.52 -0.91
CA GLY A 112 9.45 22.44 -1.89
C GLY A 112 9.45 21.04 -1.28
N CYS A 113 8.26 20.45 -1.17
CA CYS A 113 8.14 19.00 -1.07
C CYS A 113 7.16 18.51 -2.13
N SER A 114 7.55 17.47 -2.88
CA SER A 114 6.77 17.01 -4.01
C SER A 114 6.47 15.52 -3.96
N PRO A 115 5.30 15.12 -4.50
CA PRO A 115 4.93 13.72 -4.61
C PRO A 115 5.82 13.01 -5.63
N VAL A 116 6.37 11.88 -5.24
CA VAL A 116 7.05 10.95 -6.17
C VAL A 116 6.58 9.53 -5.92
N LYS A 117 6.61 8.71 -6.97
CA LYS A 117 6.40 7.27 -6.93
C LYS A 117 7.74 6.57 -7.04
N ALA A 118 8.07 5.72 -6.08
CA ALA A 118 9.26 4.87 -6.11
C ALA A 118 8.92 3.50 -5.55
N GLN A 119 9.39 2.43 -6.18
CA GLN A 119 9.23 1.06 -5.67
C GLN A 119 7.77 0.65 -5.32
N GLY A 120 6.78 1.18 -6.05
CA GLY A 120 5.35 0.88 -5.81
C GLY A 120 4.72 1.68 -4.66
N GLU A 121 5.47 2.62 -4.08
CA GLU A 121 5.00 3.49 -2.99
C GLU A 121 5.03 4.96 -3.42
N TYR A 122 4.14 5.74 -2.82
CA TYR A 122 4.08 7.19 -2.86
C TYR A 122 4.88 7.76 -1.70
N TYR A 123 5.69 8.78 -2.01
CA TYR A 123 6.50 9.51 -1.04
C TYR A 123 6.36 11.01 -1.23
N CYS A 124 6.57 11.74 -0.15
CA CYS A 124 6.81 13.18 -0.16
C CYS A 124 8.33 13.42 -0.11
N VAL A 125 8.93 13.90 -1.21
CA VAL A 125 10.38 14.08 -1.32
C VAL A 125 10.74 15.57 -1.38
N MET A 126 11.82 15.92 -0.68
CA MET A 126 12.36 17.27 -0.65
C MET A 126 12.84 17.71 -2.04
N ASN A 127 12.46 18.92 -2.44
CA ASN A 127 13.00 19.61 -3.62
C ASN A 127 13.93 20.76 -3.20
N SER A 128 14.59 21.39 -4.18
CA SER A 128 15.53 22.48 -3.95
C SER A 128 14.87 23.60 -3.13
N GLY A 129 15.32 23.75 -1.89
CA GLY A 129 14.81 24.76 -0.95
C GLY A 129 14.17 24.20 0.31
N CYS A 130 13.85 22.91 0.39
CA CYS A 130 13.34 22.29 1.61
C CYS A 130 14.44 21.53 2.36
N THR A 131 14.56 21.72 3.68
CA THR A 131 15.54 20.97 4.49
C THR A 131 14.95 19.77 5.21
N THR A 132 13.63 19.68 5.32
CA THR A 132 12.94 18.54 5.94
C THR A 132 11.52 18.46 5.38
N CYS A 133 11.21 17.34 4.71
CA CYS A 133 9.84 17.03 4.31
C CYS A 133 9.24 15.97 5.23
N SER A 134 8.00 16.17 5.65
CA SER A 134 7.20 15.19 6.36
C SER A 134 5.95 14.83 5.58
N MET A 135 5.47 13.61 5.79
CA MET A 135 4.22 13.11 5.24
C MET A 135 3.25 12.81 6.38
N SER A 136 1.99 13.22 6.22
CA SER A 136 0.89 12.81 7.08
C SER A 136 -0.28 12.32 6.25
N THR A 137 -1.09 11.43 6.82
CA THR A 137 -2.28 10.88 6.16
C THR A 137 -3.54 11.14 6.98
N ALA A 138 -4.63 11.42 6.28
CA ALA A 138 -5.93 11.66 6.85
C ALA A 138 -7.02 10.99 5.98
N ARG A 139 -8.16 10.70 6.60
CA ARG A 139 -9.32 10.21 5.85
C ARG A 139 -9.95 11.36 5.05
N VAL A 140 -10.16 11.14 3.74
CA VAL A 140 -10.79 12.11 2.84
C VAL A 140 -12.14 12.58 3.38
N GLY A 141 -12.43 13.87 3.22
CA GLY A 141 -13.66 14.49 3.72
C GLY A 141 -13.74 14.61 5.24
N THR A 142 -12.70 14.25 5.99
CA THR A 142 -12.66 14.35 7.45
C THR A 142 -11.38 15.04 7.92
N LYS A 143 -11.36 15.48 9.19
CA LYS A 143 -10.15 16.02 9.84
C LYS A 143 -9.38 14.97 10.64
N LYS A 144 -9.67 13.68 10.45
CA LYS A 144 -9.08 12.61 11.26
C LYS A 144 -7.83 12.06 10.60
N ASN A 145 -6.72 12.14 11.32
CA ASN A 145 -5.48 11.49 10.93
C ASN A 145 -5.61 9.98 11.02
N ILE A 146 -4.94 9.29 10.10
CA ILE A 146 -4.92 7.84 10.04
C ILE A 146 -3.48 7.34 9.98
N LYS A 147 -3.28 6.06 10.30
CA LYS A 147 -2.11 5.29 9.91
C LYS A 147 -2.55 4.21 8.94
N ILE A 148 -1.90 4.16 7.78
CA ILE A 148 -2.06 3.05 6.83
C ILE A 148 -1.23 1.88 7.35
N LEU A 149 -1.89 0.73 7.53
CA LEU A 149 -1.32 -0.49 8.08
C LEU A 149 -1.07 -1.56 7.01
N GLY A 150 -1.45 -1.26 5.76
CA GLY A 150 -1.34 -2.16 4.63
C GLY A 150 -2.43 -1.89 3.60
N ILE A 151 -2.54 -2.83 2.66
CA ILE A 151 -3.47 -2.77 1.54
C ILE A 151 -4.02 -4.16 1.28
N ILE A 152 -5.26 -4.22 0.85
CA ILE A 152 -5.95 -5.44 0.45
C ILE A 152 -6.47 -5.25 -0.97
N ASP A 153 -6.04 -6.10 -1.89
CA ASP A 153 -6.55 -6.15 -3.27
C ASP A 153 -7.37 -7.43 -3.46
N TYR A 154 -8.69 -7.29 -3.41
CA TYR A 154 -9.60 -8.43 -3.54
C TYR A 154 -9.56 -9.05 -4.94
N ASN A 155 -9.11 -8.32 -5.97
CA ASN A 155 -8.97 -8.84 -7.33
C ASN A 155 -7.85 -9.87 -7.44
N MET A 156 -6.90 -9.88 -6.50
CA MET A 156 -5.74 -10.76 -6.56
C MET A 156 -6.00 -12.17 -5.99
N GLY A 157 -7.03 -12.35 -5.17
CA GLY A 157 -7.37 -13.65 -4.58
C GLY A 157 -6.21 -14.28 -3.78
N VAL A 158 -6.14 -15.61 -3.80
CA VAL A 158 -5.08 -16.40 -3.16
C VAL A 158 -4.41 -17.31 -4.18
N SER A 159 -3.09 -17.24 -4.30
CA SER A 159 -2.34 -18.02 -5.29
C SER A 159 -0.89 -18.22 -4.87
N PHE A 160 -0.26 -19.30 -5.29
CA PHE A 160 1.19 -19.45 -5.16
C PHE A 160 1.94 -18.35 -5.90
N VAL A 161 3.14 -18.00 -5.43
CA VAL A 161 4.03 -17.10 -6.16
C VAL A 161 4.97 -17.92 -7.03
N SER A 162 4.88 -17.72 -8.35
CA SER A 162 5.78 -18.36 -9.32
C SER A 162 5.97 -17.49 -10.56
N GLU A 163 7.11 -17.64 -11.22
CA GLU A 163 7.33 -17.11 -12.57
C GLU A 163 6.68 -18.00 -13.66
N THR A 164 6.31 -19.24 -13.31
CA THR A 164 5.55 -20.12 -14.19
C THR A 164 4.08 -19.72 -14.17
N LYS A 165 3.49 -19.48 -15.35
CA LYS A 165 2.07 -19.14 -15.47
C LYS A 165 1.21 -20.40 -15.34
N SER A 166 0.38 -20.44 -14.31
CA SER A 166 -0.69 -21.42 -14.10
C SER A 166 -1.92 -20.72 -13.49
N LEU A 167 -3.03 -21.43 -13.40
CA LEU A 167 -4.23 -20.93 -12.72
C LEU A 167 -4.04 -20.75 -11.21
N LEU A 168 -3.05 -21.43 -10.61
CA LEU A 168 -2.76 -21.39 -9.18
C LEU A 168 -1.60 -20.45 -8.83
N THR A 169 -1.04 -19.74 -9.83
CA THR A 169 0.17 -18.93 -9.62
C THR A 169 -0.02 -17.47 -10.01
N SER A 170 0.64 -16.59 -9.26
CA SER A 170 0.79 -15.17 -9.53
C SER A 170 2.26 -14.80 -9.62
N SER A 171 2.62 -13.86 -10.50
CA SER A 171 3.99 -13.34 -10.56
C SER A 171 4.37 -12.59 -9.29
N LYS A 172 5.63 -12.71 -8.88
CA LYS A 172 6.22 -11.98 -7.75
C LYS A 172 6.08 -10.46 -7.89
N SER A 173 6.10 -9.96 -9.13
CA SER A 173 5.92 -8.53 -9.45
C SER A 173 4.56 -7.97 -9.02
N LYS A 174 3.56 -8.82 -8.76
CA LYS A 174 2.24 -8.40 -8.29
C LYS A 174 2.16 -8.28 -6.77
N ILE A 175 3.12 -8.80 -6.01
CA ILE A 175 3.12 -8.66 -4.55
C ILE A 175 3.27 -7.19 -4.20
N ILE A 176 2.29 -6.67 -3.46
CA ILE A 176 2.22 -5.28 -3.03
C ILE A 176 3.00 -5.10 -1.73
N SER A 177 2.77 -5.98 -0.75
CA SER A 177 3.40 -5.88 0.56
C SER A 177 4.04 -7.21 0.99
N LYS A 178 5.21 -7.09 1.63
CA LYS A 178 5.95 -8.18 2.26
C LYS A 178 5.86 -8.16 3.79
N SER A 179 5.00 -7.31 4.33
CA SER A 179 4.61 -7.33 5.73
C SER A 179 3.10 -7.32 5.85
N ILE A 180 2.59 -8.01 6.86
CA ILE A 180 1.16 -8.19 7.06
C ILE A 180 0.83 -7.84 8.50
N SER A 181 -0.16 -6.98 8.67
CA SER A 181 -0.72 -6.74 9.99
C SER A 181 -1.59 -7.90 10.43
N GLU A 182 -1.59 -8.21 11.72
CA GLU A 182 -2.49 -9.23 12.28
C GLU A 182 -3.97 -8.91 12.00
N HIS A 183 -4.31 -7.62 11.86
CA HIS A 183 -5.64 -7.14 11.52
C HIS A 183 -6.10 -7.62 10.14
N PHE A 184 -5.21 -7.64 9.15
CA PHE A 184 -5.49 -8.19 7.82
C PHE A 184 -5.88 -9.68 7.92
N LEU A 185 -5.07 -10.48 8.61
CA LEU A 185 -5.30 -11.92 8.77
C LEU A 185 -6.56 -12.22 9.60
N ASN A 186 -6.94 -11.29 10.49
CA ASN A 186 -8.11 -11.45 11.33
C ASN A 186 -9.45 -11.17 10.63
N LYS A 187 -9.44 -10.65 9.40
CA LYS A 187 -10.66 -10.42 8.63
C LYS A 187 -11.32 -11.74 8.22
N PRO A 188 -12.66 -11.89 8.39
CA PRO A 188 -13.37 -13.11 8.04
C PRO A 188 -13.11 -13.55 6.59
N GLU A 189 -13.09 -12.61 5.65
CA GLU A 189 -12.91 -12.87 4.22
C GLU A 189 -11.51 -13.42 3.93
N VAL A 190 -10.50 -12.89 4.62
CA VAL A 190 -9.10 -13.34 4.50
C VAL A 190 -8.92 -14.74 5.09
N LYS A 191 -9.52 -15.00 6.27
CA LYS A 191 -9.51 -16.35 6.87
C LYS A 191 -10.17 -17.38 5.97
N GLN A 192 -11.34 -17.02 5.43
CA GLN A 192 -12.12 -17.89 4.56
C GLN A 192 -11.35 -18.21 3.28
N ALA A 193 -10.78 -17.19 2.62
CA ALA A 193 -10.01 -17.38 1.41
C ALA A 193 -8.76 -18.26 1.62
N LEU A 194 -8.07 -18.09 2.76
CA LEU A 194 -6.93 -18.94 3.11
C LEU A 194 -7.35 -20.40 3.39
N LEU A 195 -8.48 -20.62 4.06
CA LEU A 195 -9.05 -21.95 4.27
C LEU A 195 -9.50 -22.63 2.98
N GLU A 196 -10.10 -21.87 2.07
CA GLU A 196 -10.48 -22.37 0.75
C GLU A 196 -9.25 -22.76 -0.06
N PHE A 197 -8.20 -21.93 -0.02
CA PHE A 197 -6.91 -22.26 -0.62
C PHE A 197 -6.32 -23.56 -0.05
N TYR A 198 -6.31 -23.71 1.29
CA TYR A 198 -5.89 -24.97 1.93
C TYR A 198 -6.76 -26.15 1.52
N SER A 199 -8.07 -25.95 1.39
CA SER A 199 -8.99 -26.99 0.94
C SER A 199 -8.69 -27.46 -0.48
N VAL A 200 -8.23 -26.57 -1.36
CA VAL A 200 -7.80 -26.93 -2.71
C VAL A 200 -6.52 -27.76 -2.68
N ILE A 201 -5.48 -27.29 -1.98
CA ILE A 201 -4.16 -27.95 -2.01
C ILE A 201 -4.09 -29.23 -1.18
N TYR A 202 -5.03 -29.45 -0.26
CA TYR A 202 -5.10 -30.68 0.56
C TYR A 202 -6.32 -31.55 0.24
N ASP A 203 -6.96 -31.37 -0.92
CA ASP A 203 -8.16 -32.11 -1.34
C ASP A 203 -9.21 -32.23 -0.21
N LYS A 204 -9.54 -31.07 0.37
CA LYS A 204 -10.48 -30.86 1.48
C LYS A 204 -10.08 -31.51 2.82
N LYS A 205 -8.93 -32.17 2.90
CA LYS A 205 -8.39 -32.79 4.13
C LYS A 205 -7.30 -31.91 4.73
N ILE A 206 -7.70 -30.72 5.20
CA ILE A 206 -6.76 -29.76 5.81
C ILE A 206 -6.10 -30.40 7.05
N PRO A 207 -4.76 -30.46 7.11
CA PRO A 207 -4.05 -30.96 8.29
C PRO A 207 -4.37 -30.16 9.56
N SER A 208 -4.53 -30.85 10.70
CA SER A 208 -4.94 -30.20 11.94
C SER A 208 -3.93 -29.18 12.47
N PHE A 209 -2.63 -29.34 12.18
CA PHE A 209 -1.61 -28.36 12.60
C PHE A 209 -1.84 -26.98 11.95
N ILE A 210 -2.48 -26.92 10.79
CA ILE A 210 -2.87 -25.67 10.13
C ILE A 210 -4.00 -25.02 10.92
N THR A 211 -5.11 -25.74 11.14
CA THR A 211 -6.28 -25.21 11.84
C THR A 211 -6.01 -24.89 13.31
N GLU A 212 -5.08 -25.60 13.94
CA GLU A 212 -4.64 -25.38 15.32
C GLU A 212 -3.46 -24.38 15.42
N ASN A 213 -2.98 -23.85 14.28
CA ASN A 213 -1.85 -22.93 14.19
C ASN A 213 -0.56 -23.42 14.90
N LYS A 214 -0.22 -24.69 14.69
CA LYS A 214 0.99 -25.34 15.20
C LYS A 214 2.08 -25.39 14.14
N ASN A 215 3.31 -25.67 14.56
CA ASN A 215 4.42 -25.89 13.65
C ASN A 215 4.15 -27.10 12.74
N ALA A 216 4.55 -26.96 11.48
CA ALA A 216 4.43 -28.06 10.52
C ALA A 216 5.35 -29.23 10.93
N PRO A 217 4.88 -30.48 10.85
CA PRO A 217 5.70 -31.64 11.12
C PRO A 217 6.69 -31.91 9.98
N SER A 218 7.58 -32.88 10.17
CA SER A 218 8.47 -33.36 9.10
C SER A 218 7.67 -33.82 7.87
N GLY A 219 8.20 -33.56 6.67
CA GLY A 219 7.52 -33.82 5.39
C GLY A 219 6.72 -32.64 4.84
N TYR A 220 6.82 -31.47 5.48
CA TYR A 220 6.27 -30.21 4.99
C TYR A 220 7.39 -29.19 4.77
N SER A 221 7.21 -28.40 3.72
CA SER A 221 8.01 -27.22 3.40
C SER A 221 7.08 -26.01 3.31
N PHE A 222 7.63 -24.81 3.12
CA PHE A 222 6.87 -23.60 2.93
C PHE A 222 6.97 -23.11 1.50
N SER A 223 5.86 -22.61 0.96
CA SER A 223 5.83 -21.95 -0.35
C SER A 223 5.23 -20.57 -0.23
N LYS A 224 5.76 -19.64 -1.02
CA LYS A 224 5.22 -18.29 -1.11
C LYS A 224 3.84 -18.29 -1.74
N VAL A 225 2.93 -17.55 -1.11
CA VAL A 225 1.57 -17.33 -1.57
C VAL A 225 1.28 -15.84 -1.51
N ASN A 226 0.71 -15.35 -2.61
CA ASN A 226 0.00 -14.09 -2.65
C ASN A 226 -1.37 -14.28 -1.99
N LEU A 227 -1.65 -13.53 -0.93
CA LEU A 227 -2.93 -13.44 -0.25
C LEU A 227 -3.42 -11.99 -0.37
N PHE A 228 -4.32 -11.74 -1.33
CA PHE A 228 -4.88 -10.43 -1.67
C PHE A 228 -3.84 -9.31 -1.81
N GLY A 229 -2.73 -9.60 -2.51
CA GLY A 229 -1.63 -8.67 -2.74
C GLY A 229 -0.53 -8.70 -1.68
N ASN A 230 -0.66 -9.52 -0.64
CA ASN A 230 0.32 -9.62 0.44
C ASN A 230 1.04 -10.98 0.42
N GLU A 231 2.34 -10.98 0.69
CA GLU A 231 3.13 -12.23 0.72
C GLU A 231 3.01 -12.94 2.08
N ILE A 232 2.59 -14.21 2.03
CA ILE A 232 2.69 -15.17 3.15
C ILE A 232 3.44 -16.41 2.68
N MET A 233 3.89 -17.21 3.65
CA MET A 233 4.45 -18.53 3.39
C MET A 233 3.55 -19.60 3.97
N VAL A 234 2.95 -20.42 3.13
CA VAL A 234 2.03 -21.48 3.56
C VAL A 234 2.76 -22.82 3.63
N PRO A 235 2.44 -23.68 4.61
CA PRO A 235 2.94 -25.04 4.65
C PRO A 235 2.31 -25.87 3.52
N VAL A 236 3.15 -26.58 2.78
CA VAL A 236 2.79 -27.54 1.73
C VAL A 236 3.49 -28.86 1.98
N GLN A 237 2.93 -29.96 1.49
CA GLN A 237 3.64 -31.23 1.52
C GLN A 237 4.88 -31.14 0.62
N SER A 238 6.05 -31.55 1.12
CA SER A 238 7.30 -31.38 0.37
C SER A 238 7.21 -32.05 -1.00
N ASN A 239 7.66 -31.34 -2.04
CA ASN A 239 7.62 -31.76 -3.46
C ASN A 239 6.22 -31.92 -4.09
N SER A 240 5.11 -31.63 -3.39
CA SER A 240 3.77 -31.88 -3.96
C SER A 240 3.38 -30.94 -5.09
N PHE A 241 3.95 -29.73 -5.12
CA PHE A 241 3.60 -28.67 -6.09
C PHE A 241 4.81 -28.06 -6.80
N SER A 242 6.01 -28.21 -6.25
CA SER A 242 7.22 -27.46 -6.61
C SER A 242 7.60 -27.61 -8.08
N ARG A 243 7.54 -28.84 -8.61
CA ARG A 243 7.91 -29.13 -10.01
C ARG A 243 6.85 -28.71 -11.01
N GLU A 244 5.58 -28.93 -10.69
CA GLU A 244 4.46 -28.68 -11.62
C GLU A 244 4.13 -27.20 -11.72
N LEU A 245 4.20 -26.48 -10.59
CA LEU A 245 3.87 -25.06 -10.52
C LEU A 245 5.10 -24.15 -10.58
N GLY A 246 6.31 -24.72 -10.62
CA GLY A 246 7.56 -23.96 -10.58
C GLY A 246 7.66 -23.09 -9.32
N ILE A 247 7.21 -23.60 -8.18
CA ILE A 247 7.25 -22.91 -6.89
C ILE A 247 8.43 -23.42 -6.07
N SER A 248 8.97 -22.57 -5.20
CA SER A 248 10.06 -22.95 -4.30
C SER A 248 9.53 -23.60 -3.03
N ASP A 249 10.23 -24.64 -2.59
CA ASP A 249 10.09 -25.23 -1.25
C ASP A 249 11.13 -24.57 -0.34
N ILE A 250 10.67 -24.01 0.76
CA ILE A 250 11.47 -23.22 1.71
C ILE A 250 11.38 -23.90 3.07
N ASP A 251 12.53 -24.15 3.72
CA ASP A 251 12.54 -24.64 5.09
C ASP A 251 12.03 -23.56 6.06
N ASP A 252 11.30 -23.93 7.12
CA ASP A 252 10.82 -22.95 8.13
C ASP A 252 11.98 -22.11 8.69
N ALA A 253 13.15 -22.73 8.86
CA ALA A 253 14.34 -22.05 9.37
C ALA A 253 14.87 -20.96 8.42
N ALA A 254 14.65 -21.09 7.12
CA ALA A 254 15.02 -20.08 6.12
C ALA A 254 14.04 -18.90 6.09
N VAL A 255 12.81 -19.11 6.56
CA VAL A 255 11.82 -18.03 6.71
C VAL A 255 12.28 -17.06 7.80
N THR A 256 12.66 -15.85 7.39
CA THR A 256 13.17 -14.80 8.27
C THR A 256 12.48 -13.46 8.02
N CYS A 257 12.52 -12.59 9.03
CA CYS A 257 11.96 -11.24 8.97
C CYS A 257 13.07 -10.22 9.17
N SER A 258 13.18 -9.25 8.27
CA SER A 258 14.17 -8.16 8.36
C SER A 258 13.50 -6.80 8.44
N CYS A 259 14.07 -5.93 9.28
CA CYS A 259 13.63 -4.56 9.45
C CYS A 259 14.70 -3.62 8.88
N SER A 260 14.35 -2.76 7.93
CA SER A 260 15.35 -1.83 7.36
C SER A 260 15.65 -0.65 8.30
N SER A 261 14.68 -0.26 9.15
CA SER A 261 14.87 0.77 10.17
C SER A 261 13.87 0.61 11.31
N GLY A 262 14.35 0.71 12.55
CA GLY A 262 13.59 0.45 13.78
C GLY A 262 13.75 -0.97 14.32
N SER A 263 12.79 -1.38 15.17
CA SER A 263 12.71 -2.73 15.73
C SER A 263 11.25 -3.22 15.68
N GLY A 264 11.05 -4.55 15.74
CA GLY A 264 9.71 -5.14 15.86
C GLY A 264 9.21 -5.94 14.65
N CYS A 265 10.00 -6.09 13.58
CA CYS A 265 9.67 -7.00 12.48
C CYS A 265 9.87 -8.46 12.91
N VAL A 266 8.79 -9.16 13.27
CA VAL A 266 8.85 -10.49 13.91
C VAL A 266 8.11 -11.54 13.08
N LYS A 267 8.74 -12.71 12.94
CA LYS A 267 8.10 -13.88 12.32
C LYS A 267 6.97 -14.39 13.22
N LYS A 268 5.77 -14.42 12.69
CA LYS A 268 4.57 -14.95 13.35
C LYS A 268 3.95 -16.08 12.54
N SER A 269 2.96 -16.74 13.12
CA SER A 269 2.19 -17.79 12.45
C SER A 269 0.69 -17.56 12.58
N PHE A 270 -0.02 -17.79 11.50
CA PHE A 270 -1.47 -17.74 11.45
C PHE A 270 -1.99 -18.85 10.56
N MET A 271 -2.79 -19.75 11.13
CA MET A 271 -3.29 -20.94 10.44
C MET A 271 -2.17 -21.72 9.72
N GLY A 272 -1.07 -21.97 10.45
CA GLY A 272 0.12 -22.64 9.92
C GLY A 272 0.99 -21.79 8.97
N ALA A 273 0.45 -20.73 8.36
CA ALA A 273 1.20 -19.85 7.48
C ALA A 273 2.16 -18.96 8.29
N LYS A 274 3.34 -18.68 7.74
CA LYS A 274 4.33 -17.75 8.26
C LYS A 274 4.20 -16.38 7.59
N TYR A 275 4.35 -15.33 8.38
CA TYR A 275 4.35 -13.95 7.91
C TYR A 275 5.23 -13.10 8.83
N CYS A 276 5.59 -11.91 8.37
CA CYS A 276 6.25 -10.91 9.19
C CYS A 276 5.26 -9.84 9.63
N ASP A 277 5.10 -9.71 10.95
CA ASP A 277 4.38 -8.59 11.56
C ASP A 277 5.36 -7.43 11.71
N ALA A 278 5.01 -6.27 11.15
CA ALA A 278 5.86 -5.09 11.15
C ALA A 278 6.00 -4.47 12.55
N GLY A 279 4.99 -4.57 13.42
CA GLY A 279 5.00 -3.87 14.71
C GLY A 279 5.31 -2.36 14.55
N SER A 280 6.43 -1.92 15.13
CA SER A 280 6.96 -0.55 15.02
C SER A 280 8.04 -0.37 13.93
N CYS A 281 8.38 -1.42 13.20
CA CYS A 281 9.33 -1.34 12.09
C CYS A 281 8.75 -0.52 10.94
N THR A 282 9.52 0.39 10.35
CA THR A 282 9.04 1.22 9.23
C THR A 282 8.94 0.44 7.93
N LYS A 283 9.80 -0.56 7.73
CA LYS A 283 9.73 -1.47 6.58
C LYS A 283 10.18 -2.86 6.99
N CYS A 284 9.18 -3.72 7.14
CA CYS A 284 9.35 -5.12 7.52
C CYS A 284 9.27 -5.99 6.26
N THR A 285 10.21 -6.92 6.11
CA THR A 285 10.31 -7.76 4.92
C THR A 285 10.43 -9.23 5.30
N LEU A 286 9.54 -10.04 4.75
CA LEU A 286 9.66 -11.51 4.72
C LEU A 286 10.72 -11.93 3.72
N ASN A 287 11.67 -12.76 4.16
CA ASN A 287 12.75 -13.33 3.36
C ASN A 287 12.77 -14.85 3.45
N ASP A 288 13.38 -15.47 2.44
CA ASP A 288 13.58 -16.90 2.20
C ASP A 288 14.98 -17.18 1.66
#